data_AF-A0A535L544-F1
#
_entry.id   AF-A0A535L544-F1
#
_cell.length_a   1.000
_cell.length_b   1.000
_cell.length_c   1.000
_cell.angle_alpha   90.00
_cell.angle_beta   90.00
_cell.angle_gamma   90.00
#
_symmetry.space_group_name_H-M   'P 1'
#
loop_
_entity.id
_entity.type
_entity.pdbx_description
1 polymer ?
#
loop_
_entity_poly.entity_id
_entity_poly.type
_entity_poly.pdbx_seq_one_letter_code
_entity_poly.pdbx_strand_id
1 'polypeptide(L)'
;MCYPHSDHQGSPVLAKLVVKGHPHPTVEIIVNEDKQPFFDQHKGVEQYSLAHELGHYVLHIDRGSLNTLLLPEAKEQSVVLCRMNSVEERDRNAKRRELQAERFAASILMPRDLLREACADIDLCQWRNLYRLKDEFHVTITALTNRLKELHLVTVTSDR
;
A
#
# COMPACT_ATOMS: atom_id res chain seq x y z
N MET A 1 15.45 -16.28 21.95
CA MET A 1 15.31 -14.90 22.44
C MET A 1 15.25 -13.98 21.23
N CYS A 2 14.06 -13.58 20.83
CA CYS A 2 13.87 -12.63 19.73
C CYS A 2 14.03 -11.23 20.33
N TYR A 3 14.99 -10.45 19.84
CA TYR A 3 15.13 -9.05 20.22
C TYR A 3 13.92 -8.27 19.69
N PRO A 4 13.32 -7.38 20.50
CA PRO A 4 12.41 -6.39 19.95
C PRO A 4 13.24 -5.45 19.08
N HIS A 5 12.99 -5.43 17.77
CA HIS A 5 13.52 -4.40 16.88
C HIS A 5 12.85 -3.06 17.20
N SER A 6 13.36 -2.40 18.24
CA SER A 6 12.93 -1.08 18.67
C SER A 6 13.59 -0.01 17.80
N ASP A 7 13.14 0.12 16.54
CA ASP A 7 13.58 1.16 15.59
C ASP A 7 12.41 2.04 15.10
N HIS A 8 11.32 2.12 15.88
CA HIS A 8 10.06 2.73 15.43
C HIS A 8 9.70 4.09 16.06
N GLN A 9 10.38 4.49 17.15
CA GLN A 9 10.10 5.78 17.80
C GLN A 9 10.38 6.96 16.85
N GLY A 10 9.31 7.55 16.31
CA GLY A 10 9.36 8.71 15.44
C GLY A 10 9.36 8.43 13.93
N SER A 11 9.29 7.17 13.49
CA SER A 11 9.25 6.87 12.04
C SER A 11 7.91 7.30 11.41
N PRO A 12 7.91 7.97 10.24
CA PRO A 12 6.68 8.30 9.50
C PRO A 12 6.06 7.08 8.80
N VAL A 13 6.76 5.95 8.75
CA VAL A 13 6.33 4.73 8.03
C VAL A 13 5.24 4.01 8.82
N LEU A 14 4.12 3.71 8.15
CA LEU A 14 2.95 3.05 8.74
C LEU A 14 3.04 1.52 8.72
N ALA A 15 3.55 0.96 7.62
CA ALA A 15 3.83 -0.46 7.46
C ALA A 15 5.05 -0.64 6.54
N LYS A 16 5.70 -1.80 6.61
CA LYS A 16 6.82 -2.14 5.72
C LYS A 16 6.85 -3.63 5.40
N LEU A 17 7.13 -3.97 4.15
CA LEU A 17 7.46 -5.33 3.73
C LEU A 17 8.93 -5.67 4.06
N VAL A 18 9.16 -6.78 4.75
CA VAL A 18 10.48 -7.28 5.15
C VAL A 18 10.63 -8.73 4.72
N VAL A 19 11.82 -9.09 4.24
CA VAL A 19 12.17 -10.48 3.99
C VAL A 19 13.15 -10.93 5.06
N LYS A 20 12.81 -12.04 5.75
CA LYS A 20 13.60 -12.59 6.85
C LYS A 20 13.97 -14.03 6.58
N GLY A 21 15.04 -14.48 7.22
CA GLY A 21 15.39 -15.89 7.30
C GLY A 21 16.24 -16.40 6.14
N HIS A 22 17.04 -17.41 6.48
CA HIS A 22 17.88 -18.21 5.59
C HIS A 22 17.88 -19.65 6.15
N PRO A 23 17.85 -20.71 5.33
CA PRO A 23 17.86 -20.74 3.85
C PRO A 23 16.46 -20.59 3.22
N HIS A 24 15.41 -20.51 4.04
CA HIS A 24 14.03 -20.36 3.57
C HIS A 24 13.54 -18.95 3.90
N PRO A 25 13.59 -18.00 2.94
CA PRO A 25 13.14 -16.65 3.19
C PRO A 25 11.62 -16.63 3.43
N THR A 26 11.19 -15.99 4.51
CA THR A 26 9.81 -15.60 4.76
C THR A 26 9.64 -14.13 4.39
N VAL A 27 8.45 -13.76 3.93
CA VAL A 27 8.09 -12.37 3.69
C VAL A 27 7.02 -11.98 4.70
N GLU A 28 7.28 -10.90 5.42
CA GLU A 28 6.43 -10.39 6.49
C GLU A 28 6.07 -8.93 6.21
N ILE A 29 4.82 -8.56 6.47
CA ILE A 29 4.41 -7.16 6.55
C ILE A 29 4.44 -6.78 8.02
N ILE A 30 5.24 -5.77 8.36
CA ILE A 30 5.37 -5.26 9.73
C ILE A 30 4.60 -3.94 9.81
N VAL A 31 3.62 -3.87 10.71
CA VAL A 31 2.84 -2.66 10.99
C VAL A 31 3.50 -1.87 12.12
N ASN A 32 3.46 -0.55 12.04
CA ASN A 32 3.99 0.33 13.06
C ASN A 32 3.00 0.51 14.22
N GLU A 33 3.18 -0.25 15.28
CA GLU A 33 2.32 -0.22 16.48
C GLU A 33 2.36 1.13 17.21
N ASP A 34 3.44 1.92 17.09
CA ASP A 34 3.50 3.29 17.65
C ASP A 34 2.47 4.23 16.98
N LYS A 35 1.94 3.84 15.82
CA LYS A 35 0.90 4.55 15.08
C LYS A 35 -0.51 4.03 15.37
N GLN A 36 -0.69 3.14 16.34
CA GLN A 36 -2.02 2.64 16.71
C GLN A 36 -3.02 3.78 16.98
N PRO A 37 -2.69 4.84 17.75
CA PRO A 37 -3.63 5.95 17.96
C PRO A 37 -4.02 6.67 16.65
N PHE A 38 -3.10 6.72 15.68
CA PHE A 38 -3.37 7.30 14.36
C PHE A 38 -4.27 6.40 13.51
N PHE A 39 -4.08 5.08 13.56
CA PHE A 39 -4.99 4.13 12.90
C PHE A 39 -6.39 4.17 13.49
N ASP A 40 -6.51 4.25 14.81
CA ASP A 40 -7.79 4.33 15.51
C ASP A 40 -8.57 5.60 15.13
N GLN A 41 -7.85 6.73 15.00
CA GLN A 41 -8.42 8.01 14.58
C GLN A 41 -8.78 8.04 13.08
N HIS A 42 -7.99 7.37 12.24
CA HIS A 42 -8.14 7.36 10.78
C HIS A 42 -8.46 5.96 10.25
N LYS A 43 -9.71 5.55 10.48
CA LYS A 43 -10.23 4.27 9.97
C LYS A 43 -9.94 4.10 8.48
N GLY A 44 -9.47 2.90 8.13
CA GLY A 44 -9.10 2.50 6.77
C GLY A 44 -7.65 2.78 6.39
N VAL A 45 -6.90 3.60 7.15
CA VAL A 45 -5.48 3.84 6.85
C VAL A 45 -4.64 2.58 7.06
N GLU A 46 -4.88 1.83 8.13
CA GLU A 46 -4.17 0.59 8.41
C GLU A 46 -4.41 -0.45 7.30
N GLN A 47 -5.68 -0.70 6.95
CA GLN A 47 -6.07 -1.62 5.88
C GLN A 47 -5.48 -1.22 4.53
N TYR A 48 -5.49 0.08 4.21
CA TYR A 48 -4.87 0.59 2.99
C TYR A 48 -3.35 0.39 2.99
N SER A 49 -2.68 0.63 4.12
CA SER A 49 -1.22 0.42 4.26
C SER A 49 -0.86 -1.05 4.07
N LEU A 50 -1.62 -1.97 4.69
CA LEU A 50 -1.44 -3.41 4.50
C LEU A 50 -1.66 -3.84 3.04
N ALA A 51 -2.71 -3.35 2.39
CA ALA A 51 -3.01 -3.66 1.00
C ALA A 51 -1.94 -3.10 0.04
N HIS A 52 -1.34 -1.96 0.37
CA HIS A 52 -0.21 -1.37 -0.37
C HIS A 52 1.03 -2.25 -0.28
N GLU A 53 1.42 -2.68 0.91
CA GLU A 53 2.55 -3.61 1.11
C GLU A 53 2.29 -4.97 0.44
N LEU A 54 1.05 -5.45 0.49
CA LEU A 54 0.63 -6.65 -0.26
C LEU A 54 0.77 -6.45 -1.78
N GLY A 55 0.48 -5.25 -2.29
CA GLY A 55 0.72 -4.89 -3.69
C GLY A 55 2.20 -5.00 -4.06
N HIS A 56 3.10 -4.53 -3.20
CA HIS A 56 4.54 -4.72 -3.40
C HIS A 56 4.93 -6.20 -3.39
N TYR A 57 4.37 -6.99 -2.47
CA TYR A 57 4.60 -8.43 -2.42
C TYR A 57 4.17 -9.11 -3.72
N VAL A 58 2.94 -8.85 -4.19
CA VAL A 58 2.36 -9.54 -5.34
C VAL A 58 3.03 -9.12 -6.65
N LEU A 59 3.27 -7.82 -6.84
CA LEU A 59 3.70 -7.27 -8.13
C LEU A 59 5.21 -7.15 -8.28
N HIS A 60 5.95 -6.99 -7.18
CA HIS A 60 7.34 -6.55 -7.23
C HIS A 60 8.34 -7.49 -6.56
N ILE A 61 7.89 -8.55 -5.87
CA ILE A 61 8.84 -9.55 -5.37
C ILE A 61 9.37 -10.43 -6.50
N ASP A 62 10.69 -10.37 -6.68
CA ASP A 62 11.43 -11.30 -7.52
C ASP A 62 11.69 -12.60 -6.74
N ARG A 63 10.87 -13.61 -7.00
CA ARG A 63 10.97 -14.94 -6.39
C ARG A 63 12.27 -15.66 -6.75
N GLY A 64 12.90 -15.34 -7.88
CA GLY A 64 14.21 -15.90 -8.25
C GLY A 64 15.34 -15.31 -7.40
N SER A 65 15.27 -14.00 -7.12
CA SER A 65 16.23 -13.32 -6.24
C SER A 65 16.06 -13.71 -4.77
N LEU A 66 14.84 -14.02 -4.31
CA LEU A 66 14.61 -14.55 -2.95
C LEU A 66 15.45 -15.82 -2.68
N ASN A 67 15.58 -16.70 -3.67
CA ASN A 67 16.36 -17.94 -3.55
C ASN A 67 17.87 -17.74 -3.80
N THR A 68 18.28 -16.61 -4.39
CA THR A 68 19.67 -16.35 -4.80
C THR A 68 20.44 -15.50 -3.78
N LEU A 69 19.77 -14.85 -2.84
CA LEU A 69 20.38 -14.04 -1.77
C LEU A 69 20.90 -14.92 -0.62
N LEU A 70 21.87 -15.80 -0.93
CA LEU A 70 22.59 -16.62 0.05
C LEU A 70 24.04 -16.15 0.11
N LEU A 71 24.28 -15.00 0.76
CA LEU A 71 25.58 -14.71 1.35
C LEU A 71 25.39 -14.59 2.87
N PRO A 72 26.13 -15.37 3.70
CA PRO A 72 25.90 -15.50 5.15
C PRO A 72 25.94 -14.20 5.98
N GLU A 73 26.40 -13.09 5.39
CA GLU A 73 26.67 -11.82 6.09
C GLU A 73 25.66 -10.71 5.76
N ALA A 74 24.63 -11.00 4.94
CA ALA A 74 23.62 -10.01 4.60
C ALA A 74 22.65 -9.79 5.78
N LYS A 75 22.86 -8.70 6.52
CA LYS A 75 21.88 -8.10 7.46
C LYS A 75 20.48 -8.15 6.86
N GLU A 76 19.44 -8.39 7.68
CA GLU A 76 18.03 -8.30 7.30
C GLU A 76 17.80 -7.20 6.28
N GLN A 77 17.48 -7.58 5.04
CA GLN A 77 17.31 -6.61 3.97
C GLN A 77 15.83 -6.20 3.95
N SER A 78 15.56 -4.93 4.24
CA SER A 78 14.34 -4.30 3.72
C SER A 78 14.43 -4.39 2.20
N VAL A 79 13.46 -5.06 1.60
CA VAL A 79 13.57 -5.46 0.21
C VAL A 79 13.20 -4.27 -0.68
N VAL A 80 14.17 -3.39 -0.90
CA VAL A 80 14.15 -2.42 -2.00
C VAL A 80 14.55 -3.18 -3.27
N LEU A 81 13.62 -3.98 -3.80
CA LEU A 81 13.82 -4.75 -5.04
C LEU A 81 13.84 -3.84 -6.27
N CYS A 82 14.95 -3.18 -6.55
CA CYS A 82 15.20 -2.61 -7.87
C CYS A 82 16.66 -2.87 -8.28
N ARG A 83 16.88 -3.96 -9.02
CA ARG A 83 18.04 -4.07 -9.92
C ARG A 83 17.78 -3.19 -11.14
N MET A 84 18.50 -2.08 -11.32
CA MET A 84 18.68 -1.35 -12.60
C MET A 84 19.73 -0.23 -12.51
N ASN A 85 20.24 0.13 -13.70
CA ASN A 85 21.52 0.77 -13.99
C ASN A 85 21.42 2.30 -14.16
N SER A 86 21.07 3.03 -13.10
CA SER A 86 21.38 4.45 -12.87
C SER A 86 20.53 5.00 -11.73
N VAL A 87 20.93 6.12 -11.13
CA VAL A 87 20.20 6.78 -10.04
C VAL A 87 18.84 7.33 -10.52
N GLU A 88 18.78 7.86 -11.74
CA GLU A 88 17.55 8.40 -12.33
C GLU A 88 16.52 7.32 -12.73
N GLU A 89 17.00 6.18 -13.25
CA GLU A 89 16.12 5.03 -13.53
C GLU A 89 15.60 4.37 -12.25
N ARG A 90 16.38 4.40 -11.16
CA ARG A 90 15.90 3.96 -9.85
C ARG A 90 14.73 4.79 -9.37
N ASP A 91 14.80 6.11 -9.50
CA ASP A 91 13.74 7.02 -9.04
C ASP A 91 12.44 6.85 -9.85
N ARG A 92 12.53 6.82 -11.20
CA ARG A 92 11.35 6.60 -12.05
C ARG A 92 10.70 5.22 -11.84
N ASN A 93 11.51 4.18 -11.68
CA ASN A 93 10.98 2.84 -11.42
C ASN A 93 10.41 2.72 -10.00
N ALA A 94 11.03 3.33 -9.00
CA ALA A 94 10.48 3.39 -7.64
C ALA A 94 9.09 4.06 -7.65
N LYS A 95 8.99 5.26 -8.24
CA LYS A 95 7.70 5.96 -8.37
C LYS A 95 6.63 5.14 -9.10
N ARG A 96 7.00 4.43 -10.16
CA ARG A 96 6.08 3.53 -10.86
C ARG A 96 5.61 2.37 -9.97
N ARG A 97 6.51 1.76 -9.20
CA ARG A 97 6.19 0.65 -8.30
C ARG A 97 5.27 1.11 -7.18
N GLU A 98 5.50 2.30 -6.59
CA GLU A 98 4.58 2.88 -5.61
C GLU A 98 3.19 3.09 -6.21
N LEU A 99 3.09 3.68 -7.42
CA LEU A 99 1.80 3.85 -8.10
C LEU A 99 1.11 2.50 -8.41
N GLN A 100 1.88 1.47 -8.76
CA GLN A 100 1.36 0.12 -9.00
C GLN A 100 0.82 -0.51 -7.71
N ALA A 101 1.53 -0.35 -6.59
CA ALA A 101 1.08 -0.80 -5.28
C ALA A 101 -0.16 -0.03 -4.79
N GLU A 102 -0.21 1.29 -4.98
CA GLU A 102 -1.39 2.11 -4.68
C GLU A 102 -2.63 1.65 -5.46
N ARG A 103 -2.49 1.42 -6.78
CA ARG A 103 -3.58 0.90 -7.62
C ARG A 103 -4.01 -0.51 -7.23
N PHE A 104 -3.06 -1.34 -6.82
CA PHE A 104 -3.36 -2.67 -6.29
C PHE A 104 -4.20 -2.56 -5.01
N ALA A 105 -3.76 -1.75 -4.05
CA ALA A 105 -4.47 -1.51 -2.80
C ALA A 105 -5.90 -1.01 -3.05
N ALA A 106 -6.05 -0.02 -3.93
CA ALA A 106 -7.36 0.49 -4.32
C ALA A 106 -8.24 -0.59 -4.99
N SER A 107 -7.65 -1.49 -5.78
CA SER A 107 -8.39 -2.53 -6.50
C SER A 107 -8.85 -3.69 -5.64
N ILE A 108 -8.08 -4.04 -4.60
CA ILE A 108 -8.47 -5.10 -3.67
C ILE A 108 -9.45 -4.61 -2.60
N LEU A 109 -9.29 -3.36 -2.13
CA LEU A 109 -10.18 -2.76 -1.14
C LEU A 109 -11.48 -2.23 -1.76
N MET A 110 -11.42 -1.74 -3.00
CA MET A 110 -12.59 -1.26 -3.74
C MET A 110 -12.63 -1.92 -5.14
N PRO A 111 -13.06 -3.19 -5.20
CA PRO A 111 -13.22 -3.90 -6.47
C PRO A 111 -14.16 -3.14 -7.40
N ARG A 112 -13.83 -3.12 -8.70
CA ARG A 112 -14.55 -2.32 -9.70
C ARG A 112 -16.05 -2.56 -9.68
N ASP A 113 -16.45 -3.83 -9.66
CA ASP A 113 -17.85 -4.20 -9.84
C ASP A 113 -18.67 -3.88 -8.57
N LEU A 114 -18.11 -4.15 -7.38
CA LEU A 114 -18.71 -3.76 -6.09
C LEU A 114 -18.82 -2.25 -5.94
N LEU A 115 -17.77 -1.50 -6.30
CA LEU A 115 -17.82 -0.04 -6.19
C LEU A 115 -18.83 0.56 -7.16
N ARG A 116 -18.96 0.00 -8.37
CA ARG A 116 -19.96 0.43 -9.36
C ARG A 116 -21.38 0.20 -8.87
N GLU A 117 -21.64 -0.98 -8.31
CA GLU A 117 -22.94 -1.31 -7.72
C GLU A 117 -23.29 -0.35 -6.58
N ALA A 118 -22.36 -0.12 -5.66
CA ALA A 118 -22.56 0.83 -4.56
C ALA A 118 -22.80 2.27 -5.04
N CYS A 119 -22.24 2.66 -6.19
CA CYS A 119 -22.44 3.99 -6.76
C CYS A 119 -23.70 4.13 -7.62
N ALA A 120 -24.39 3.05 -7.97
CA ALA A 120 -25.44 3.06 -8.99
C ALA A 120 -26.61 4.00 -8.66
N ASP A 121 -27.02 4.05 -7.38
CA ASP A 121 -28.17 4.81 -6.90
C ASP A 121 -27.77 6.03 -6.06
N ILE A 122 -26.54 6.50 -6.18
CA ILE A 122 -25.97 7.53 -5.31
C ILE A 122 -25.48 8.74 -6.13
N ASP A 123 -25.87 9.94 -5.69
CA ASP A 123 -25.32 11.19 -6.22
C ASP A 123 -23.87 11.40 -5.72
N LEU A 124 -22.90 11.10 -6.59
CA LEU A 124 -21.46 11.23 -6.32
C LEU A 124 -20.97 12.68 -6.25
N CYS A 125 -21.79 13.66 -6.64
CA CYS A 125 -21.47 15.09 -6.48
C CYS A 125 -21.67 15.57 -5.04
N GLN A 126 -22.30 14.77 -4.17
CA GLN A 126 -22.51 15.12 -2.77
C GLN A 126 -21.43 14.51 -1.87
N TRP A 127 -20.69 15.36 -1.18
CA TRP A 127 -19.68 14.93 -0.20
C TRP A 127 -20.22 13.96 0.84
N ARG A 128 -21.45 14.17 1.32
CA ARG A 128 -22.11 13.26 2.28
C ARG A 128 -22.12 11.81 1.78
N ASN A 129 -22.38 11.61 0.50
CA ASN A 129 -22.45 10.30 -0.11
C ASN A 129 -21.05 9.68 -0.28
N LEU A 130 -20.05 10.49 -0.62
CA LEU A 130 -18.66 10.03 -0.66
C LEU A 130 -18.15 9.60 0.73
N TYR A 131 -18.51 10.31 1.80
CA TYR A 131 -18.17 9.90 3.16
C TYR A 131 -18.87 8.61 3.58
N ARG A 132 -20.13 8.39 3.16
CA ARG A 132 -20.83 7.11 3.38
C ARG A 132 -20.13 5.95 2.67
N LEU A 133 -19.80 6.10 1.39
CA LEU A 133 -19.07 5.10 0.61
C LEU A 133 -17.68 4.82 1.22
N LYS A 134 -16.99 5.86 1.66
CA LYS A 134 -15.70 5.72 2.35
C LYS A 134 -15.84 4.80 3.56
N ASP A 135 -16.84 5.04 4.39
CA ASP A 135 -17.07 4.28 5.61
C ASP A 135 -17.52 2.85 5.32
N GLU A 136 -18.31 2.63 4.26
CA GLU A 136 -18.74 1.31 3.78
C GLU A 136 -17.59 0.45 3.27
N PHE A 137 -16.70 1.02 2.46
CA PHE A 137 -15.50 0.34 1.96
C PHE A 137 -14.34 0.34 2.95
N HIS A 138 -14.50 0.97 4.12
CA HIS A 138 -13.47 1.12 5.15
C HIS A 138 -12.13 1.67 4.62
N VAL A 139 -12.19 2.71 3.80
CA VAL A 139 -11.00 3.34 3.19
C VAL A 139 -10.84 4.79 3.62
N THR A 140 -9.79 5.46 3.18
CA THR A 140 -9.68 6.92 3.29
C THR A 140 -10.48 7.62 2.18
N ILE A 141 -10.89 8.87 2.41
CA ILE A 141 -11.58 9.66 1.38
C ILE A 141 -10.69 9.87 0.15
N THR A 142 -9.39 10.03 0.35
CA THR A 142 -8.40 10.15 -0.72
C THR A 142 -8.33 8.89 -1.57
N ALA A 143 -8.27 7.70 -0.94
CA ALA A 143 -8.28 6.43 -1.65
C ALA A 143 -9.57 6.25 -2.48
N LEU A 144 -10.73 6.51 -1.88
CA LEU A 144 -12.03 6.43 -2.57
C LEU A 144 -12.08 7.37 -3.77
N THR A 145 -11.76 8.66 -3.59
CA THR A 145 -11.84 9.65 -4.66
C THR A 145 -10.86 9.37 -5.81
N ASN A 146 -9.65 8.88 -5.50
CA ASN A 146 -8.71 8.43 -6.51
C ASN A 146 -9.25 7.23 -7.30
N ARG A 147 -9.87 6.26 -6.61
CA ARG A 147 -10.45 5.08 -7.24
C ARG A 147 -11.66 5.42 -8.12
N LEU A 148 -12.53 6.31 -7.68
CA LEU A 148 -13.67 6.80 -8.46
C LEU A 148 -13.21 7.49 -9.76
N LYS A 149 -12.12 8.28 -9.70
CA LYS A 149 -11.49 8.89 -10.88
C LYS A 149 -10.88 7.84 -11.82
N GLU A 150 -10.16 6.87 -11.27
CA GLU A 150 -9.54 5.77 -12.02
C GLU A 150 -10.59 4.95 -12.79
N LEU A 151 -11.76 4.70 -12.19
CA LEU A 151 -12.87 3.99 -12.82
C LEU A 151 -13.77 4.88 -13.70
N HIS A 152 -13.42 6.17 -13.82
CA HIS A 152 -14.16 7.20 -14.56
C HIS A 152 -15.62 7.36 -14.10
N LEU A 153 -15.88 7.16 -12.81
CA LEU A 153 -17.18 7.36 -12.17
C LEU A 153 -17.39 8.82 -11.75
N VAL A 154 -16.30 9.54 -11.49
CA VAL A 154 -16.32 10.98 -11.19
C VAL A 154 -15.24 11.68 -11.99
N THR A 155 -15.55 12.86 -12.52
CA THR A 155 -14.57 13.80 -13.06
C THR A 155 -14.53 15.01 -12.14
N VAL A 156 -13.38 15.30 -11.53
CA VAL A 156 -13.19 16.56 -10.78
C VAL A 156 -12.69 17.58 -11.79
N THR A 157 -13.57 18.48 -12.21
CA THR A 157 -13.16 19.68 -12.94
C THR A 157 -12.53 20.63 -11.93
N SER A 158 -11.29 21.07 -12.17
CA SER A 158 -10.76 22.20 -11.41
C SER A 158 -11.54 23.44 -11.86
N ASP A 159 -12.37 23.97 -10.95
CA ASP A 159 -12.91 25.32 -11.12
C ASP A 159 -11.73 26.29 -11.15
N ARG A 160 -11.63 27.06 -12.23
CA ARG A 160 -10.69 28.17 -12.37
C ARG A 160 -11.12 29.34 -11.50
#